data_AF-A0A8D2D1S1-F1
#
_entry.id   AF-A0A8D2D1S1-F1
#
_cell.length_a   1.000
_cell.length_b   1.000
_cell.length_c   1.000
_cell.angle_alpha   90.00
_cell.angle_beta   90.00
_cell.angle_gamma   90.00
#
_symmetry.space_group_name_H-M   'P 1'
#
loop_
_entity.id
_entity.type
_entity.pdbx_description
1 polymer ?
#
loop_
_entity_poly.entity_id
_entity_poly.type
_entity_poly.pdbx_seq_one_letter_code
_entity_poly.pdbx_strand_id
1 'polypeptide(L)'
;MSPQLYEFHLPLSPEELLKSGGVNHYVVQEVLPIRHLPSQLRVFQSAFRAQGPLAMLEHFDTIYSILHHFRSIDPGLKEDTLEFLIKGVHGHPG
;
A
#
# COMPACT_ATOMS: atom_id res chain seq x y z
N MET A 1 8.49 -27.92 13.71
CA MET A 1 8.35 -26.45 13.68
C MET A 1 6.89 -26.11 13.93
N SER A 2 6.62 -25.12 14.77
CA SER A 2 5.25 -24.70 15.11
C SER A 2 4.61 -24.02 13.89
N PRO A 3 3.42 -24.44 13.42
CA PRO A 3 2.76 -23.83 12.25
C PRO A 3 2.46 -22.33 12.41
N GLN A 4 2.35 -21.86 13.65
CA GLN A 4 2.12 -20.45 14.01
C GLN A 4 3.22 -19.49 13.53
N LEU A 5 4.41 -19.99 13.17
CA LEU A 5 5.55 -19.12 12.78
C LEU A 5 5.40 -18.52 11.38
N TYR A 6 4.56 -19.11 10.52
CA TYR A 6 4.34 -18.69 9.13
C TYR A 6 2.89 -18.24 8.86
N GLU A 7 2.09 -18.09 9.91
CA GLU A 7 0.70 -17.65 9.78
C GLU A 7 0.67 -16.13 9.55
N PHE A 8 0.28 -15.72 8.35
CA PHE A 8 0.08 -14.32 8.02
C PHE A 8 -1.30 -13.88 8.49
N HIS A 9 -1.34 -12.92 9.41
CA HIS A 9 -2.60 -12.40 9.94
C HIS A 9 -3.08 -11.22 9.08
N LEU A 10 -4.17 -11.46 8.34
CA LEU A 10 -4.85 -10.41 7.60
C LEU A 10 -5.53 -9.43 8.56
N PRO A 11 -5.30 -8.12 8.43
CA PRO A 11 -6.01 -7.12 9.24
C PRO A 11 -7.50 -7.14 8.89
N LEU A 12 -8.36 -7.08 9.92
CA LEU A 12 -9.82 -7.05 9.76
C LEU A 12 -10.35 -5.62 9.63
N SER A 13 -9.53 -4.63 9.95
CA SER A 13 -9.85 -3.20 9.85
C SER A 13 -8.60 -2.40 9.45
N PRO A 14 -8.74 -1.28 8.70
CA PRO A 14 -7.60 -0.43 8.34
C PRO A 14 -6.83 0.11 9.55
N GLU A 15 -7.50 0.25 10.70
CA GLU A 15 -6.89 0.73 11.94
C GLU A 15 -5.95 -0.30 12.58
N GLU A 16 -6.11 -1.60 12.27
CA GLU A 16 -5.18 -2.64 12.74
C GLU A 16 -3.81 -2.52 12.10
N LEU A 17 -3.73 -1.99 10.87
CA LEU A 17 -2.45 -1.74 10.19
C LEU A 17 -1.60 -0.69 10.90
N LEU A 18 -2.19 0.18 11.73
CA LEU A 18 -1.46 1.18 12.52
C LEU A 18 -0.94 0.63 13.87
N LYS A 19 -1.39 -0.57 14.25
CA LYS A 19 -1.06 -1.15 15.56
C LYS A 19 0.10 -2.13 15.41
N SER A 20 1.20 -1.87 16.11
CA SER A 20 2.29 -2.84 16.30
C SER A 20 1.85 -3.90 17.34
N GLY A 21 0.92 -4.78 16.96
CA GLY A 21 0.21 -5.62 17.93
C GLY A 21 0.75 -7.03 18.16
N GLY A 22 1.52 -7.60 17.23
CA GLY A 22 1.91 -9.02 17.32
C GLY A 22 2.94 -9.47 16.28
N VAL A 23 3.56 -10.62 16.54
CA VAL A 23 4.43 -11.31 15.58
C VAL A 23 3.60 -11.68 14.35
N ASN A 24 4.17 -11.54 13.15
CA ASN A 24 3.52 -11.85 11.86
C ASN A 24 2.32 -10.97 11.45
N HIS A 25 2.17 -9.79 12.06
CA HIS A 25 1.25 -8.76 11.59
C HIS A 25 1.95 -7.87 10.57
N TYR A 26 1.26 -7.58 9.46
CA TYR A 26 1.68 -6.50 8.56
C TYR A 26 1.26 -5.16 9.16
N VAL A 27 2.17 -4.20 9.17
CA VAL A 27 1.92 -2.86 9.74
C VAL A 27 2.37 -1.78 8.76
N VAL A 28 1.67 -0.67 8.79
CA VAL A 28 2.06 0.58 8.14
C VAL A 28 3.09 1.25 9.03
N GLN A 29 4.23 1.62 8.45
CA GLN A 29 5.30 2.26 9.22
C GLN A 29 5.01 3.75 9.44
N GLU A 30 4.48 4.41 8.41
CA GLU A 30 4.08 5.81 8.48
C GLU A 30 2.82 6.15 7.69
N VAL A 31 2.07 7.14 8.19
CA VAL A 31 1.01 7.80 7.43
C VAL A 31 1.58 9.07 6.82
N LEU A 32 1.77 9.05 5.50
CA LEU A 32 2.39 10.13 4.75
C LEU A 32 1.48 11.37 4.70
N PRO A 33 2.05 12.58 4.87
CA PRO A 33 1.29 13.81 4.69
C PRO A 33 0.70 13.92 3.28
N ILE A 34 -0.53 14.44 3.16
CA ILE A 34 -1.26 14.60 1.88
C ILE A 34 -0.39 15.23 0.78
N ARG A 35 0.40 16.26 1.12
CA ARG A 35 1.30 16.96 0.18
C ARG A 35 2.36 16.08 -0.47
N HIS A 36 2.74 14.95 0.14
CA HIS A 36 3.76 14.04 -0.38
C HIS A 36 3.14 12.93 -1.25
N LEU A 37 1.84 12.64 -1.11
CA LEU A 37 1.20 11.49 -1.74
C LEU A 37 1.33 11.45 -3.27
N PRO A 38 1.15 12.55 -4.02
CA PRO A 38 1.33 12.51 -5.47
C PRO A 38 2.76 12.14 -5.89
N SER A 39 3.76 12.64 -5.17
CA SER A 39 5.16 12.31 -5.44
C SER A 39 5.49 10.86 -5.09
N GLN A 40 4.98 10.38 -3.96
CA GLN A 40 5.23 9.00 -3.50
C GLN A 40 4.51 7.97 -4.38
N LEU A 41 3.31 8.28 -4.88
CA LEU A 41 2.62 7.44 -5.85
C LEU A 41 3.45 7.28 -7.13
N ARG A 42 4.10 8.34 -7.63
CA ARG A 42 5.00 8.24 -8.79
C ARG A 42 6.24 7.40 -8.52
N VAL A 43 6.83 7.53 -7.33
CA VAL A 43 7.96 6.68 -6.91
C VAL A 43 7.52 5.22 -6.89
N PHE A 44 6.37 4.93 -6.29
CA PHE A 44 5.83 3.57 -6.25
C PHE A 44 5.55 3.03 -7.66
N GLN A 45 4.90 3.79 -8.53
CA GLN A 45 4.66 3.39 -9.92
C GLN A 45 5.96 3.06 -10.65
N SER A 46 7.02 3.83 -10.43
CA SER A 46 8.35 3.57 -11.00
C SER A 46 8.96 2.28 -10.47
N ALA A 47 8.93 2.07 -9.14
CA ALA A 47 9.41 0.84 -8.51
C ALA A 47 8.64 -0.37 -9.02
N PHE A 48 7.31 -0.30 -9.07
CA PHE A 48 6.44 -1.36 -9.57
C PHE A 48 6.75 -1.74 -11.03
N ARG A 49 7.08 -0.79 -11.90
CA ARG A 49 7.52 -1.10 -13.28
C ARG A 49 8.86 -1.83 -13.31
N ALA A 50 9.77 -1.51 -12.40
CA ALA A 50 11.12 -2.08 -12.37
C ALA A 50 11.17 -3.47 -11.71
N GLN A 51 10.47 -3.65 -10.59
CA GLN A 51 10.55 -4.88 -9.76
C GLN A 51 9.23 -5.66 -9.69
N GLY A 52 8.19 -5.20 -10.40
CA GLY A 52 6.89 -5.84 -10.44
C GLY A 52 6.09 -5.71 -9.14
N PRO A 53 5.13 -6.63 -8.91
CA PRO A 53 4.23 -6.58 -7.76
C PRO A 53 4.88 -6.58 -6.39
N LEU A 54 6.13 -7.07 -6.28
CA LEU A 54 6.87 -7.06 -5.02
C LEU A 54 7.17 -5.65 -4.50
N ALA A 55 7.13 -4.62 -5.36
CA ALA A 55 7.18 -3.22 -4.93
C ALA A 55 6.10 -2.84 -3.92
N MET A 56 4.99 -3.57 -3.88
CA MET A 56 3.93 -3.34 -2.90
C MET A 56 4.45 -3.47 -1.47
N LEU A 57 5.40 -4.36 -1.21
CA LEU A 57 5.92 -4.59 0.15
C LEU A 57 6.70 -3.39 0.70
N GLU A 58 7.34 -2.63 -0.20
CA GLU A 58 8.16 -1.45 0.14
C GLU A 58 7.34 -0.15 0.13
N HIS A 59 6.26 -0.11 -0.64
CA HIS A 59 5.47 1.10 -0.89
C HIS A 59 4.03 1.05 -0.36
N PHE A 60 3.68 0.03 0.43
CA PHE A 60 2.33 -0.14 0.96
C PHE A 60 1.82 1.10 1.71
N ASP A 61 2.69 1.74 2.49
CA ASP A 61 2.38 2.96 3.24
C ASP A 61 1.83 4.08 2.35
N THR A 62 2.25 4.15 1.07
CA THR A 62 1.72 5.12 0.10
C THR A 62 0.24 4.86 -0.19
N ILE A 63 -0.12 3.60 -0.49
CA ILE A 63 -1.51 3.22 -0.77
C ILE A 63 -2.36 3.37 0.49
N TYR A 64 -1.84 2.92 1.62
CA TYR A 64 -2.53 3.07 2.90
C TYR A 64 -2.81 4.54 3.21
N SER A 65 -1.83 5.42 3.06
CA SER A 65 -1.99 6.86 3.35
C SER A 65 -3.02 7.53 2.44
N ILE A 66 -3.11 7.10 1.17
CA ILE A 66 -4.13 7.55 0.22
C ILE A 66 -5.53 7.11 0.68
N LEU A 67 -5.69 5.87 1.14
CA LEU A 67 -6.95 5.36 1.68
C LEU A 67 -7.31 6.05 3.01
N HIS A 68 -6.33 6.25 3.89
CA HIS A 68 -6.50 6.92 5.17
C HIS A 68 -6.98 8.38 4.98
N HIS A 69 -6.43 9.09 3.99
CA HIS A 69 -6.81 10.46 3.66
C HIS A 69 -7.88 10.57 2.57
N PHE A 70 -8.58 9.48 2.21
CA PHE A 70 -9.42 9.41 1.01
C PHE A 70 -10.46 10.53 0.90
N ARG A 71 -11.01 11.03 2.01
CA ARG A 71 -12.01 12.13 1.99
C ARG A 71 -11.40 13.51 1.75
N SER A 72 -10.09 13.67 1.92
CA SER A 72 -9.40 14.96 1.93
C SER A 72 -8.41 15.15 0.78
N ILE A 73 -8.15 14.10 0.00
CA ILE A 73 -7.26 14.17 -1.17
C ILE A 73 -8.02 14.50 -2.45
N ASP A 74 -7.27 15.05 -3.41
CA ASP A 74 -7.72 15.36 -4.76
C ASP A 74 -8.35 14.13 -5.46
N PRO A 75 -9.47 14.28 -6.19
CA PRO A 75 -10.09 13.17 -6.93
C PRO A 75 -9.15 12.50 -7.95
N GLY A 76 -8.31 13.27 -8.66
CA GLY A 76 -7.37 12.73 -9.64
C GLY A 76 -6.36 11.77 -9.00
N LEU A 77 -5.88 12.09 -7.79
CA LEU A 77 -5.00 11.17 -7.05
C LEU A 77 -5.68 9.83 -6.73
N LYS A 78 -7.00 9.84 -6.46
CA LYS A 78 -7.77 8.61 -6.19
C LYS A 78 -7.89 7.76 -7.45
N GLU A 79 -8.23 8.40 -8.57
CA GLU A 79 -8.38 7.77 -9.87
C GLU A 79 -7.05 7.17 -10.36
N ASP A 80 -5.96 7.94 -10.29
CA ASP A 80 -4.61 7.49 -10.64
C ASP A 80 -4.20 6.25 -9.82
N THR A 81 -4.50 6.26 -8.51
CA THR A 81 -4.19 5.14 -7.63
C THR A 81 -5.00 3.90 -8.00
N LEU A 82 -6.31 4.07 -8.23
CA LEU A 82 -7.20 2.97 -8.59
C LEU A 82 -6.80 2.35 -9.94
N GLU A 83 -6.58 3.17 -10.95
CA GLU A 83 -6.17 2.72 -12.28
C GLU A 83 -4.86 1.93 -12.20
N PHE A 84 -3.89 2.46 -11.44
CA PHE A 84 -2.61 1.79 -11.23
C PHE A 84 -2.77 0.41 -10.56
N LEU A 85 -3.56 0.31 -9.48
CA LEU A 85 -3.79 -0.96 -8.80
C LEU A 85 -4.51 -1.98 -9.68
N ILE A 86 -5.51 -1.54 -10.46
CA ILE A 86 -6.22 -2.39 -11.43
C ILE A 86 -5.24 -2.91 -12.48
N LYS A 87 -4.38 -2.05 -13.05
CA LYS A 87 -3.36 -2.46 -14.03
C LYS A 87 -2.38 -3.49 -13.44
N GLY A 88 -1.98 -3.31 -12.19
CA GLY A 88 -1.10 -4.25 -11.49
C GLY A 88 -1.71 -5.64 -11.28
N VAL A 89 -3.04 -5.73 -11.06
CA VAL A 89 -3.76 -6.99 -10.87
C VAL A 89 -3.96 -7.75 -12.19
N HIS A 90 -4.16 -7.05 -13.29
CA HIS A 90 -4.44 -7.67 -14.61
C HIS A 90 -3.18 -8.04 -15.40
N GLY A 91 -1.98 -7.80 -14.85
CA GLY A 91 -0.72 -8.29 -15.43
C GLY A 91 -0.42 -7.75 -16.82
N HIS A 92 -0.77 -6.50 -17.14
CA HIS A 92 -0.42 -5.94 -18.44
C HIS A 92 1.09 -5.71 -18.51
N PRO A 93 1.83 -6.36 -19.43
CA PRO A 93 3.21 -5.99 -19.70
C PRO A 93 3.19 -4.60 -20.33
N GLY A 94 3.89 -3.65 -19.70
CA GLY A 94 4.27 -2.40 -20.34
C GLY A 94 5.39 -2.59 -21.35
#